data_AF-A0A650EPC5-F1
#
_entry.id   AF-A0A650EPC5-F1
#
_cell.length_a   1.000
_cell.length_b   1.000
_cell.length_c   1.000
_cell.angle_alpha   90.00
_cell.angle_beta   90.00
_cell.angle_gamma   90.00
#
_symmetry.space_group_name_H-M   'P 1'
#
loop_
_entity.id
_entity.type
_entity.pdbx_description
1 polymer ?
#
loop_
_entity_poly.entity_id
_entity_poly.type
_entity_poly.pdbx_seq_one_letter_code
_entity_poly.pdbx_strand_id
1 'polypeptide(L)' 'MNFMTIDELQSYIEQKREFDFSYDGKKFLITYGNDGKQFIQLGQEFSAGQKFYSFREFLAHAKVGNHFVREYIRSL' A
#
# COMPACT_ATOMS: atom_id res chain seq x y z
N MET A 1 -16.14 -6.83 -12.30
CA MET A 1 -14.84 -6.56 -11.63
C MET A 1 -15.17 -5.71 -10.42
N ASN A 2 -15.00 -6.23 -9.21
CA ASN A 2 -15.13 -5.40 -8.01
C ASN A 2 -13.84 -4.60 -7.89
N PHE A 3 -13.94 -3.31 -8.16
CA PHE A 3 -12.90 -2.33 -7.87
C PHE A 3 -12.93 -2.08 -6.36
N MET A 4 -11.78 -2.12 -5.70
CA MET A 4 -11.67 -1.85 -4.27
C MET A 4 -11.79 -0.34 -4.07
N THR A 5 -12.66 0.08 -3.17
CA THR A 5 -12.80 1.51 -2.84
C THR A 5 -11.70 1.98 -1.90
N ILE A 6 -11.49 3.30 -1.80
CA ILE A 6 -10.53 3.88 -0.83
C ILE A 6 -10.94 3.55 0.62
N ASP A 7 -12.24 3.43 0.90
CA ASP A 7 -12.76 3.06 2.23
C ASP A 7 -12.50 1.57 2.54
N GLU A 8 -12.64 0.68 1.57
CA GLU A 8 -12.26 -0.73 1.71
C GLU A 8 -10.75 -0.87 1.89
N LEU A 9 -9.96 -0.10 1.15
CA LEU A 9 -8.52 0.00 1.35
C LEU A 9 -8.19 0.43 2.78
N GLN A 10 -8.80 1.52 3.26
CA GLN A 10 -8.58 1.98 4.63
C GLN A 10 -8.87 0.87 5.63
N SER A 11 -9.99 0.17 5.44
CA SER A 11 -10.39 -0.96 6.28
C SER A 11 -9.36 -2.11 6.24
N TYR A 12 -8.77 -2.41 5.08
CA TYR A 12 -7.75 -3.46 4.93
C TYR A 12 -6.44 -3.08 5.63
N ILE A 13 -6.04 -1.81 5.51
CA ILE A 13 -4.87 -1.26 6.19
C ILE A 13 -5.05 -1.23 7.70
N GLU A 14 -6.21 -0.83 8.19
CA GLU A 14 -6.53 -0.84 9.61
C GLU A 14 -6.58 -2.26 10.20
N GLN A 15 -7.10 -3.22 9.42
CA GLN A 15 -7.11 -4.64 9.77
C GLN A 15 -5.75 -5.32 9.61
N LYS A 16 -4.73 -4.61 9.11
CA LYS A 16 -3.39 -5.15 8.84
C LYS A 16 -3.41 -6.41 7.99
N ARG A 17 -4.30 -6.45 7.00
CA ARG A 17 -4.37 -7.56 6.05
C ARG A 17 -3.28 -7.37 5.01
N GLU A 18 -2.35 -8.33 4.97
CA GLU A 18 -1.38 -8.41 3.89
C GLU A 18 -2.09 -8.79 2.59
N PHE A 19 -1.69 -8.15 1.49
CA PHE A 19 -2.19 -8.50 0.18
C PHE A 19 -1.17 -8.08 -0.89
N ASP A 20 -1.11 -8.88 -1.95
CA ASP A 20 -0.37 -8.58 -3.15
C ASP A 20 -1.31 -8.11 -4.27
N PHE A 21 -0.77 -7.34 -5.19
CA PHE A 21 -1.45 -6.94 -6.41
C PHE A 21 -0.45 -6.84 -7.56
N SER A 22 -0.94 -7.03 -8.78
CA SER A 22 -0.14 -6.90 -10.00
C SER A 22 -0.58 -5.69 -10.80
N TYR A 23 0.37 -4.85 -11.19
CA TYR A 23 0.13 -3.69 -12.05
C TYR A 23 1.30 -3.54 -13.03
N ASP A 24 1.00 -3.34 -14.32
CA ASP A 24 2.01 -3.17 -15.37
C ASP A 24 3.06 -4.32 -15.41
N GLY A 25 2.59 -5.56 -15.18
CA GLY A 25 3.46 -6.75 -15.13
C GLY A 25 4.35 -6.86 -13.89
N LYS A 26 4.24 -5.91 -12.94
CA LYS A 26 4.98 -5.91 -11.67
C LYS A 26 4.07 -6.32 -10.53
N LYS A 27 4.59 -7.17 -9.64
CA LYS A 27 3.93 -7.54 -8.39
C LYS A 27 4.36 -6.63 -7.26
N PHE A 28 3.40 -6.18 -6.49
CA PHE A 28 3.57 -5.34 -5.33
C PHE A 28 2.89 -5.98 -4.13
N LEU A 29 3.40 -5.69 -2.94
CA LEU A 29 2.97 -6.28 -1.69
C LEU A 29 2.82 -5.19 -0.63
N ILE A 30 1.69 -5.20 0.08
CA ILE A 30 1.51 -4.46 1.32
C ILE A 30 1.70 -5.42 2.48
N THR A 31 2.67 -5.12 3.35
CA THR A 31 2.93 -5.81 4.61
C THR A 31 2.85 -4.84 5.78
N TYR A 32 2.81 -5.39 7.00
CA TYR A 32 2.75 -4.60 8.23
C TYR A 32 3.86 -5.05 9.16
N GLY A 33 4.46 -4.08 9.86
CA GLY A 33 5.51 -4.37 10.82
C GLY A 33 5.48 -3.42 12.00
N ASN A 34 6.42 -3.65 12.91
CA ASN A 34 6.62 -2.82 14.08
C ASN A 34 8.12 -2.69 14.37
N ASP A 35 8.67 -1.48 14.25
CA ASP A 35 10.06 -1.15 14.59
C ASP A 35 10.15 -0.20 15.80
N GLY A 36 9.18 -0.29 16.70
CA GLY A 36 8.93 0.67 17.78
C GLY A 36 7.73 1.56 17.46
N LYS A 37 7.34 1.65 16.18
CA LYS A 37 6.05 2.15 15.71
C LYS A 37 5.46 1.18 14.70
N GLN A 38 4.15 1.05 14.70
CA GLN A 38 3.45 0.28 13.67
C GLN A 38 3.63 0.99 12.32
N PHE A 39 4.03 0.24 11.31
CA PHE A 39 4.18 0.75 9.96
C PHE A 39 3.50 -0.16 8.94
N ILE A 40 3.03 0.46 7.87
CA ILE A 40 2.61 -0.14 6.62
C ILE A 40 3.84 -0.13 5.73
N GLN A 41 4.22 -1.25 5.16
CA GLN A 41 5.29 -1.32 4.18
C GLN A 41 4.67 -1.71 2.85
N LEU A 42 4.79 -0.83 1.86
CA LEU A 42 4.45 -1.16 0.49
C LEU A 42 5.78 -1.38 -0.23
N GLY A 43 5.99 -2.55 -0.84
CA GLY A 43 7.17 -2.88 -1.65
C GLY A 43 6.82 -3.58 -2.97
N GLN A 44 7.73 -3.56 -3.95
CA GLN A 44 7.67 -4.53 -5.04
C GLN A 44 8.10 -5.90 -4.48
N GLU A 45 7.54 -7.00 -5.00
CA GLU A 45 7.93 -8.36 -4.60
C GLU A 45 9.47 -8.46 -4.74
N PHE A 46 10.16 -8.80 -3.64
CA PHE A 46 11.63 -8.87 -3.51
C PHE A 46 12.43 -7.55 -3.41
N SER A 47 11.79 -6.39 -3.24
CA SER A 47 12.48 -5.10 -3.04
C SER A 47 12.26 -4.52 -1.63
N ALA A 48 13.19 -3.69 -1.18
CA ALA A 48 13.02 -2.92 0.06
C ALA A 48 11.82 -1.98 -0.10
N GLY A 49 10.73 -2.28 0.62
CA GLY A 49 9.51 -1.49 0.58
C GLY A 49 9.63 -0.17 1.33
N GLN A 50 8.84 0.80 0.92
CA GLN A 50 8.71 2.06 1.65
C GLN A 50 7.78 1.86 2.85
N LYS A 51 8.21 2.36 4.01
CA LYS A 51 7.43 2.35 5.25
C LYS A 51 6.60 3.62 5.38
N PHE A 52 5.38 3.48 5.89
CA PHE A 52 4.43 4.55 6.19
C PHE A 52 3.86 4.30 7.58
N TYR A 53 3.76 5.32 8.41
CA TYR A 53 3.32 5.16 9.80
C TYR A 53 1.83 5.49 9.99
N SER A 54 1.14 5.89 8.92
CA SER A 54 -0.31 6.09 8.91
C SER A 54 -0.90 5.93 7.50
N PHE A 55 -2.19 5.61 7.44
CA PHE A 55 -2.94 5.63 6.18
C PHE A 55 -2.93 7.01 5.51
N ARG A 56 -2.91 8.08 6.31
CA ARG A 56 -2.84 9.46 5.80
C ARG A 56 -1.53 9.74 5.08
N GLU A 57 -0.41 9.27 5.65
CA GLU A 57 0.92 9.38 5.05
C GLU A 57 1.01 8.57 3.76
N PHE A 58 0.46 7.36 3.77
CA PHE A 58 0.33 6.51 2.59
C PHE A 58 -0.41 7.23 1.45
N LEU A 59 -1.62 7.76 1.71
CA LEU A 59 -2.39 8.52 0.71
C LEU A 59 -1.71 9.82 0.28
N ALA A 60 -1.06 10.53 1.20
CA ALA A 60 -0.32 11.75 0.89
C ALA A 60 0.81 11.46 -0.11
N HIS A 61 1.55 10.36 0.07
CA HIS A 61 2.58 9.95 -0.87
C HIS A 61 2.02 9.56 -2.24
N ALA A 62 0.85 8.92 -2.30
CA ALA A 62 0.17 8.67 -3.57
C ALA A 62 -0.17 9.97 -4.32
N LYS A 63 -0.59 11.02 -3.59
CA LYS A 63 -0.95 12.34 -4.16
C LYS A 63 0.27 13.17 -4.54
N VAL A 64 1.37 13.07 -3.79
CA VAL A 64 2.63 13.82 -4.01
C VAL A 64 3.48 13.21 -5.14
N GLY A 65 2.99 12.15 -5.80
CA GLY A 65 3.61 11.61 -7.01
C GLY A 65 4.54 10.44 -6.77
N ASN A 66 4.44 9.75 -5.61
CA ASN A 66 5.06 8.45 -5.46
C ASN A 66 4.41 7.49 -6.48
N HIS A 67 5.14 7.21 -7.56
CA HIS A 67 4.64 6.47 -8.71
C HIS A 67 3.96 5.18 -8.28
N PHE A 68 4.58 4.50 -7.33
CA PHE A 68 4.22 3.19 -6.85
C PHE A 68 3.00 3.16 -5.93
N VAL A 69 2.89 4.08 -4.97
CA VAL A 69 1.66 4.18 -4.16
C VAL A 69 0.48 4.63 -5.04
N ARG A 70 0.75 5.47 -6.04
CA ARG A 70 -0.25 5.88 -7.04
C ARG A 70 -0.67 4.72 -7.94
N GLU A 71 0.26 3.85 -8.35
CA GLU A 71 -0.03 2.62 -9.09
C GLU A 71 -0.96 1.72 -8.29
N TYR A 72 -0.70 1.58 -7.00
CA TYR A 72 -1.58 0.83 -6.11
C TYR A 72 -3.00 1.37 -6.12
N ILE A 73 -3.19 2.65 -5.80
CA ILE A 73 -4.54 3.27 -5.76
C ILE A 73 -5.25 3.19 -7.13
N ARG A 74 -4.52 3.22 -8.24
CA ARG A 74 -5.09 3.08 -9.60
C ARG A 74 -5.50 1.66 -9.96
N SER A 75 -4.92 0.66 -9.29
CA SER A 75 -5.23 -0.75 -9.51
C SER A 75 -6.46 -1.21 -8.73
N LEU A 76 -6.88 -0.42 -7.74
CA LEU A 76 -8.09 -0.61 -6.97
C LEU A 76 -9.32 -0.16 -7.75
#